data_AF-A0A0Q9S197-F1
#
_entry.id   AF-A0A0Q9S197-F1
#
_cell.length_a   1.000
_cell.length_b   1.000
_cell.length_c   1.000
_cell.angle_alpha   90.00
_cell.angle_beta   90.00
_cell.angle_gamma   90.00
#
_symmetry.space_group_name_H-M   'P 1'
#
loop_
_entity.id
_entity.type
_entity.pdbx_description
1 polymer ?
#
loop_
_entity_poly.entity_id
_entity_poly.type
_entity_poly.pdbx_seq_one_letter_code
_entity_poly.pdbx_strand_id
1 'polypeptide(L)'
;MTLQKKTQWQFVLTTLCITMIFMGEGCTNKQTQNIGAPTTTPAPAPAQAGQSASMFVSNNSTFSNVKVYSETNGLVWVPLEETSASIDFDLHYVGDSFTMGATDPVYSVKMNQTQAFVGDKPIELPQAPRLFDHKPYMTTQALSTLMGTPVNWNAQNSQVVFNPINQNALSEQQSASVQQHGNSTKQLQSLSVSNVDKSNLISYAQNFLGTPYVFSSGPYDSTHTFDCSSFVQYVYSHFGVDLPRSSQSQAQVGQTVDINNLQTGDLMFFYTPGRFANNRIVGHVGIYAGNGRFINTYGEPGVTFTDFNTYWRDRYLFAKRVA
;
A
#
# COMPACT_ATOMS: atom_id res chain seq x y z
N MET A 1 -44.38 30.17 36.75
CA MET A 1 -45.32 29.07 36.43
C MET A 1 -44.54 28.03 35.64
N THR A 2 -43.63 27.28 36.27
CA THR A 2 -43.84 26.10 37.13
C THR A 2 -44.49 24.95 36.37
N LEU A 3 -43.68 23.95 35.97
CA LEU A 3 -43.85 22.56 36.42
C LEU A 3 -42.72 21.66 35.88
N GLN A 4 -41.84 21.28 36.80
CA GLN A 4 -40.93 20.14 36.69
C GLN A 4 -41.73 18.83 36.70
N LYS A 5 -41.19 17.79 36.05
CA LYS A 5 -41.29 16.41 36.57
C LYS A 5 -39.94 15.70 36.46
N LYS A 6 -39.31 15.57 37.63
CA LYS A 6 -38.28 14.56 37.97
C LYS A 6 -38.94 13.19 38.02
N THR A 7 -38.25 12.14 37.57
CA THR A 7 -38.44 10.81 38.15
C THR A 7 -37.09 10.11 38.28
N GLN A 8 -36.74 9.83 39.52
CA GLN A 8 -35.56 9.11 40.00
C GLN A 8 -35.87 7.60 39.96
N TRP A 9 -34.89 6.77 39.64
CA TRP A 9 -34.91 5.34 39.94
C TRP A 9 -33.67 5.02 40.79
N GLN A 10 -33.91 4.67 42.06
CA GLN A 10 -32.92 4.14 42.98
C GLN A 10 -33.10 2.62 43.12
N PHE A 11 -31.97 1.93 43.08
CA PHE A 11 -31.55 0.72 43.80
C PHE A 11 -32.58 -0.38 44.15
N VAL A 12 -32.29 -1.58 43.63
CA VAL A 12 -32.32 -2.82 44.45
C VAL A 12 -31.13 -3.69 44.05
N LEU A 13 -30.10 -3.74 44.91
CA LEU A 13 -29.07 -4.78 44.91
C LEU A 13 -29.51 -5.84 45.92
N THR A 14 -29.70 -7.09 45.49
CA THR A 14 -29.92 -8.22 46.40
C THR A 14 -28.83 -9.25 46.17
N THR A 15 -27.92 -9.32 47.12
CA THR A 15 -26.86 -10.31 47.22
C THR A 15 -27.47 -11.61 47.75
N LEU A 16 -27.35 -12.71 47.00
CA LEU A 16 -27.61 -14.06 47.53
C LEU A 16 -26.32 -14.88 47.45
N CYS A 17 -25.74 -15.14 48.62
CA CYS A 17 -24.65 -16.07 48.83
C CYS A 17 -25.26 -17.47 48.93
N ILE A 18 -24.93 -18.39 48.03
CA ILE A 18 -25.21 -19.82 48.20
C ILE A 18 -23.88 -20.57 48.21
N THR A 19 -23.55 -21.05 49.41
CA THR A 19 -22.49 -22.01 49.68
C THR A 19 -22.99 -23.39 49.27
N MET A 20 -22.33 -24.05 48.31
CA MET A 20 -22.45 -25.49 48.12
C MET A 20 -21.07 -26.13 48.26
N ILE A 21 -20.94 -26.88 49.35
CA ILE A 21 -19.88 -27.84 49.62
C ILE A 21 -20.24 -29.11 48.84
N PHE A 22 -19.34 -29.55 47.95
CA PHE A 22 -19.28 -30.94 47.52
C PHE A 22 -17.83 -31.39 47.55
N MET A 23 -17.56 -32.34 48.45
CA MET A 23 -16.40 -33.22 48.42
C MET A 23 -16.72 -34.42 47.53
N GLY A 24 -15.75 -34.90 46.75
CA GLY A 24 -15.90 -36.19 46.05
C GLY A 24 -15.01 -36.36 44.82
N GLU A 25 -13.73 -36.64 45.08
CA GLU A 25 -12.83 -37.57 44.38
C GLU A 25 -12.86 -37.71 42.84
N GLY A 26 -11.71 -37.43 42.24
CA GLY A 26 -11.39 -37.77 40.85
C GLY A 26 -9.95 -37.42 40.49
N CYS A 27 -8.98 -38.16 41.01
CA CYS A 27 -7.60 -38.08 40.55
C CYS A 27 -7.52 -38.54 39.08
N THR A 28 -7.35 -37.60 38.15
CA THR A 28 -6.85 -37.94 36.81
C THR A 28 -5.86 -36.89 36.34
N ASN A 29 -4.67 -37.38 36.03
CA ASN A 29 -3.48 -36.65 35.65
C ASN A 29 -3.70 -35.93 34.31
N LYS A 30 -3.85 -34.60 34.33
CA LYS A 30 -3.68 -33.75 33.14
C LYS A 30 -2.49 -32.83 33.37
N GLN A 31 -1.45 -33.08 32.58
CA GLN A 31 -0.30 -32.19 32.47
C GLN A 31 -0.79 -30.76 32.21
N THR A 32 -0.55 -29.88 33.18
CA THR A 32 -0.64 -28.44 33.00
C THR A 32 0.36 -28.03 31.93
N GLN A 33 -0.13 -27.83 30.70
CA GLN A 33 0.57 -26.99 29.75
C GLN A 33 0.60 -25.59 30.32
N ASN A 34 1.82 -25.11 30.54
CA ASN A 34 2.13 -23.76 30.95
C ASN A 34 1.72 -22.84 29.79
N ILE A 35 0.49 -22.31 29.82
CA ILE A 35 0.07 -21.28 28.88
C ILE A 35 0.84 -20.03 29.31
N GLY A 36 1.98 -19.80 28.65
CA GLY A 36 2.77 -18.60 28.83
C GLY A 36 1.85 -17.38 28.73
N ALA A 37 1.93 -16.50 29.74
CA ALA A 37 1.26 -15.22 29.70
C ALA A 37 1.58 -14.53 28.35
N PRO A 38 0.60 -13.85 27.72
CA PRO A 38 0.89 -13.08 26.53
C PRO A 38 1.98 -12.08 26.91
N THR A 39 3.12 -12.16 26.25
CA THR A 39 4.20 -11.17 26.33
C THR A 39 3.60 -9.84 25.92
N THR A 40 3.21 -9.03 26.88
CA THR A 40 2.84 -7.64 26.67
C THR A 40 4.08 -6.95 26.14
N THR A 41 4.07 -6.59 24.86
CA THR A 41 5.04 -5.66 24.30
C THR A 41 5.12 -4.46 25.25
N PRO A 42 6.30 -4.10 25.77
CA PRO A 42 6.41 -2.97 26.69
C PRO A 42 5.79 -1.73 26.06
N ALA A 43 5.09 -0.95 26.89
CA ALA A 43 4.49 0.30 26.45
C ALA A 43 5.56 1.16 25.74
N PRO A 44 5.23 1.80 24.61
CA PRO A 44 6.11 2.75 23.94
C PRO A 44 6.78 3.70 24.92
N ALA A 45 8.09 3.93 24.77
CA ALA A 45 8.75 5.02 25.48
C ALA A 45 8.04 6.34 25.12
N PRO A 46 7.78 7.23 26.09
CA PRO A 46 7.13 8.51 25.80
C PRO A 46 8.08 9.34 24.92
N ALA A 47 7.59 9.81 23.77
CA ALA A 47 8.37 10.72 22.94
C ALA A 47 8.54 12.07 23.63
N GLN A 48 9.70 12.70 23.41
CA GLN A 48 9.97 14.06 23.88
C GLN A 48 9.05 15.07 23.19
N ALA A 49 8.97 16.29 23.71
CA ALA A 49 8.21 17.37 23.10
C ALA A 49 8.63 17.57 21.63
N GLY A 50 7.65 17.75 20.75
CA GLY A 50 7.89 17.91 19.31
C GLY A 50 8.79 19.11 19.02
N GLN A 51 9.77 18.92 18.16
CA GLN A 51 10.71 19.95 17.72
C GLN A 51 10.48 20.29 16.24
N SER A 52 10.82 21.52 15.86
CA SER A 52 10.75 21.98 14.48
C SER A 52 11.96 21.49 13.68
N ALA A 53 11.73 20.98 12.48
CA ALA A 53 12.76 20.48 11.57
C ALA A 53 12.49 20.93 10.12
N SER A 54 13.51 20.82 9.27
CA SER A 54 13.38 20.98 7.81
C SER A 54 13.53 19.62 7.13
N MET A 55 12.78 19.41 6.05
CA MET A 55 12.84 18.19 5.24
C MET A 55 13.54 18.46 3.91
N PHE A 56 14.34 17.51 3.47
CA PHE A 56 15.09 17.58 2.23
C PHE A 56 14.98 16.27 1.45
N VAL A 57 14.83 16.36 0.13
CA VAL A 57 15.11 15.24 -0.77
C VAL A 57 16.45 15.52 -1.44
N SER A 58 17.44 14.68 -1.16
CA SER A 58 18.85 14.99 -1.44
C SER A 58 19.24 16.36 -0.84
N ASN A 59 19.57 17.34 -1.68
CA ASN A 59 19.95 18.69 -1.27
C ASN A 59 18.82 19.73 -1.45
N ASN A 60 17.65 19.29 -1.90
CA ASN A 60 16.52 20.18 -2.18
C ASN A 60 15.60 20.24 -0.96
N SER A 61 15.41 21.44 -0.41
CA SER A 61 14.45 21.67 0.69
C SER A 61 13.02 21.44 0.18
N THR A 62 12.26 20.60 0.86
CA THR A 62 10.85 20.32 0.53
C THR A 62 9.89 21.01 1.49
N PHE A 63 10.16 20.90 2.80
CA PHE A 63 9.35 21.52 3.84
C PHE A 63 10.24 22.21 4.88
N SER A 64 9.69 23.28 5.46
CA SER A 64 10.24 23.95 6.63
C SER A 64 9.23 23.88 7.77
N ASN A 65 9.72 23.88 9.00
CA ASN A 65 8.91 23.84 10.22
C ASN A 65 8.06 22.57 10.41
N VAL A 66 8.60 21.42 10.03
CA VAL A 66 7.99 20.11 10.23
C VAL A 66 8.16 19.70 11.68
N LYS A 67 7.07 19.38 12.35
CA LYS A 67 7.09 18.91 13.74
C LYS A 67 7.54 17.45 13.76
N VAL A 68 8.70 17.18 14.34
CA VAL A 68 9.24 15.81 14.53
C VAL A 68 9.36 15.50 16.02
N TYR A 69 9.28 14.23 16.39
CA TYR A 69 9.41 13.79 17.79
C TYR A 69 10.62 12.89 17.94
N SER A 70 11.42 13.11 18.97
CA SER A 70 12.58 12.26 19.28
C SER A 70 12.35 11.48 20.57
N GLU A 71 12.87 10.26 20.65
CA GLU A 71 12.89 9.45 21.86
C GLU A 71 14.32 9.38 22.43
N THR A 72 14.44 9.08 23.73
CA THR A 72 15.74 8.98 24.42
C THR A 72 16.65 7.86 23.90
N ASN A 73 16.07 6.88 23.21
CA ASN A 73 16.77 5.80 22.51
C ASN A 73 17.31 6.22 21.13
N GLY A 74 17.12 7.48 20.71
CA GLY A 74 17.58 8.00 19.42
C GLY A 74 16.60 7.79 18.26
N LEU A 75 15.40 7.24 18.49
CA LEU A 75 14.37 7.19 17.45
C LEU A 75 13.85 8.60 17.14
N VAL A 76 13.65 8.87 15.85
CA VAL A 76 13.08 10.13 15.37
C VAL A 76 11.87 9.82 14.51
N TRP A 77 10.72 10.31 14.95
CA TRP A 77 9.41 10.18 14.33
C TRP A 77 9.15 11.36 13.40
N VAL A 78 8.85 11.04 12.15
CA VAL A 78 8.61 11.98 11.07
C VAL A 78 7.15 11.83 10.59
N PRO A 79 6.42 12.93 10.36
CA PRO A 79 5.01 12.86 9.97
C PRO A 79 4.87 12.35 8.54
N LEU A 80 3.87 11.52 8.30
CA LEU A 80 3.70 10.89 6.98
C LEU A 80 3.11 11.80 5.92
N GLU A 81 2.35 12.83 6.29
CA GLU A 81 1.80 13.80 5.34
C GLU A 81 2.93 14.52 4.60
N GLU A 82 3.83 15.17 5.34
CA GLU A 82 4.98 15.86 4.78
C GLU A 82 6.00 14.89 4.17
N THR A 83 6.10 13.66 4.69
CA THR A 83 6.94 12.61 4.07
C THR A 83 6.44 12.24 2.68
N SER A 84 5.15 11.95 2.54
CA SER A 84 4.53 11.56 1.27
C SER A 84 4.62 12.70 0.27
N ALA A 85 4.24 13.92 0.71
CA ALA A 85 4.31 15.09 -0.14
C ALA A 85 5.75 15.46 -0.55
N SER A 86 6.76 15.17 0.29
CA SER A 86 8.17 15.41 -0.06
C SER A 86 8.64 14.56 -1.23
N ILE A 87 8.02 13.40 -1.44
CA ILE A 87 8.33 12.46 -2.53
C ILE A 87 7.24 12.45 -3.61
N ASP A 88 6.43 13.51 -3.69
CA ASP A 88 5.31 13.68 -4.64
C ASP A 88 4.28 12.54 -4.62
N PHE A 89 4.12 11.90 -3.46
CA PHE A 89 3.15 10.86 -3.21
C PHE A 89 1.91 11.42 -2.52
N ASP A 90 0.75 10.96 -2.98
CA ASP A 90 -0.51 11.12 -2.31
C ASP A 90 -0.58 10.15 -1.13
N LEU A 91 -1.03 10.66 0.03
CA LEU A 91 -1.31 9.87 1.23
C LEU A 91 -2.82 9.71 1.37
N HIS A 92 -3.29 8.47 1.38
CA HIS A 92 -4.71 8.17 1.51
C HIS A 92 -4.97 7.29 2.73
N TYR A 93 -6.10 7.52 3.42
CA TYR A 93 -6.47 6.85 4.66
C TYR A 93 -7.73 6.02 4.48
N VAL A 94 -7.70 4.77 4.96
CA VAL A 94 -8.86 3.89 5.04
C VAL A 94 -8.86 3.20 6.40
N GLY A 95 -9.66 3.73 7.34
CA GLY A 95 -9.64 3.27 8.73
C GLY A 95 -8.26 3.46 9.37
N ASP A 96 -7.68 2.38 9.87
CA ASP A 96 -6.33 2.37 10.46
C ASP A 96 -5.20 2.12 9.44
N SER A 97 -5.55 1.95 8.16
CA SER A 97 -4.60 1.72 7.09
C SER A 97 -4.35 3.01 6.31
N PHE A 98 -3.12 3.16 5.82
CA PHE A 98 -2.75 4.25 4.94
C PHE A 98 -1.94 3.75 3.75
N THR A 99 -2.17 4.38 2.60
CA THR A 99 -1.47 4.09 1.36
C THR A 99 -0.74 5.32 0.87
N MET A 100 0.47 5.13 0.37
CA MET A 100 1.29 6.18 -0.25
C MET A 100 1.64 5.76 -1.67
N GLY A 101 1.50 6.67 -2.63
CA GLY A 101 1.77 6.37 -4.04
C GLY A 101 1.48 7.56 -4.95
N ALA A 102 1.59 7.37 -6.26
CA ALA A 102 1.43 8.45 -7.23
C ALA A 102 0.08 8.36 -7.96
N THR A 103 -0.02 7.54 -9.02
CA THR A 103 -1.31 7.27 -9.68
C THR A 103 -1.99 6.01 -9.14
N ASP A 104 -1.29 5.28 -8.28
CA ASP A 104 -1.72 4.08 -7.61
C ASP A 104 -0.87 3.85 -6.33
N PRO A 105 -1.37 3.06 -5.36
CA PRO A 105 -0.64 2.74 -4.14
C PRO A 105 0.70 2.04 -4.43
N VAL A 106 1.78 2.55 -3.86
CA VAL A 106 3.10 1.91 -3.86
C VAL A 106 3.40 1.30 -2.49
N TYR A 107 3.07 2.00 -1.43
CA TYR A 107 3.25 1.53 -0.05
C TYR A 107 1.90 1.41 0.63
N SER A 108 1.69 0.31 1.35
CA SER A 108 0.54 0.15 2.24
C SER A 108 1.03 -0.18 3.63
N VAL A 109 0.49 0.51 4.63
CA VAL A 109 0.93 0.36 6.01
C VAL A 109 -0.29 0.50 6.92
N LYS A 110 -0.23 -0.12 8.10
CA LYS A 110 -1.30 -0.07 9.09
C LYS A 110 -0.79 0.45 10.43
N MET A 111 -1.59 1.29 11.09
CA MET A 111 -1.29 1.82 12.41
C MET A 111 -1.06 0.69 13.42
N ASN A 112 -0.09 0.86 14.31
CA ASN A 112 0.25 -0.09 15.38
C ASN A 112 0.65 -1.50 14.90
N GLN A 113 0.99 -1.67 13.61
CA GLN A 113 1.51 -2.91 13.06
C GLN A 113 2.88 -2.69 12.40
N THR A 114 3.78 -3.66 12.53
CA THR A 114 5.10 -3.63 11.86
C THR A 114 5.02 -4.14 10.43
N GLN A 115 4.04 -4.99 10.13
CA GLN A 115 3.84 -5.46 8.76
C GLN A 115 3.38 -4.30 7.86
N ALA A 116 4.08 -4.13 6.76
CA ALA A 116 3.77 -3.20 5.69
C ALA A 116 3.94 -3.90 4.34
N PHE A 117 3.54 -3.22 3.26
CA PHE A 117 3.62 -3.74 1.91
C PHE A 117 4.27 -2.72 0.97
N VAL A 118 5.14 -3.22 0.09
CA VAL A 118 5.68 -2.48 -1.06
C VAL A 118 5.11 -3.14 -2.31
N GLY A 119 4.12 -2.50 -2.93
CA GLY A 119 3.17 -3.18 -3.81
C GLY A 119 2.42 -4.24 -3.02
N ASP A 120 2.49 -5.49 -3.46
CA ASP A 120 1.94 -6.65 -2.74
C ASP A 120 2.99 -7.42 -1.92
N LYS A 121 4.26 -6.99 -1.95
CA LYS A 121 5.31 -7.67 -1.19
C LYS A 121 5.23 -7.27 0.28
N PRO A 122 5.03 -8.22 1.22
CA PRO A 122 5.12 -7.93 2.64
C PRO A 122 6.55 -7.61 3.05
N ILE A 123 6.70 -6.61 3.90
CA ILE A 123 7.94 -6.25 4.58
C ILE A 123 7.66 -6.06 6.08
N GLU A 124 8.69 -6.21 6.91
CA GLU A 124 8.60 -5.95 8.34
C GLU A 124 9.34 -4.65 8.69
N LEU A 125 8.61 -3.71 9.28
CA LEU A 125 9.14 -2.45 9.76
C LEU A 125 9.81 -2.64 11.14
N PRO A 126 10.94 -1.98 11.41
CA PRO A 126 11.58 -2.03 12.72
C PRO A 126 10.72 -1.42 13.83
N GLN A 127 9.84 -0.47 13.50
CA GLN A 127 8.84 0.10 14.40
C GLN A 127 7.51 0.29 13.68
N ALA A 128 6.43 -0.02 14.39
CA ALA A 128 5.08 0.26 13.92
C ALA A 128 4.82 1.79 13.88
N PRO A 129 4.03 2.28 12.91
CA PRO A 129 3.56 3.67 12.89
C PRO A 129 2.74 4.01 14.13
N ARG A 130 2.84 5.25 14.59
CA ARG A 130 2.14 5.78 15.78
C ARG A 130 1.51 7.13 15.51
N LEU A 131 0.52 7.49 16.33
CA LEU A 131 -0.07 8.83 16.28
C LEU A 131 0.70 9.77 17.20
N PHE A 132 1.05 10.94 16.68
CA PHE A 132 1.38 12.10 17.49
C PHE A 132 0.50 13.25 17.04
N ASP A 133 -0.19 13.90 17.99
CA ASP A 133 -1.07 15.03 17.67
C ASP A 133 -2.11 14.67 16.59
N HIS A 134 -2.69 13.46 16.68
CA HIS A 134 -3.66 12.89 15.75
C HIS A 134 -3.18 12.67 14.31
N LYS A 135 -1.90 12.91 14.02
CA LYS A 135 -1.29 12.61 12.72
C LYS A 135 -0.43 11.34 12.80
N PRO A 136 -0.32 10.54 11.74
CA PRO A 136 0.53 9.37 11.72
C PRO A 136 2.00 9.74 11.50
N TYR A 137 2.87 9.04 12.23
CA TYR A 137 4.32 9.17 12.13
C TYR A 137 4.96 7.80 12.00
N MET A 138 6.11 7.80 11.33
CA MET A 138 7.02 6.66 11.30
C MET A 138 8.42 7.09 11.70
N THR A 139 9.20 6.16 12.23
CA THR A 139 10.61 6.43 12.52
C THR A 139 11.41 6.58 11.23
N THR A 140 12.50 7.34 11.25
CA THR A 140 13.45 7.43 10.11
C THR A 140 13.95 6.05 9.66
N GLN A 141 14.14 5.11 10.58
CA GLN A 141 14.52 3.73 10.30
C GLN A 141 13.39 2.95 9.60
N ALA A 142 12.14 3.10 10.06
CA ALA A 142 10.99 2.46 9.43
C ALA A 142 10.73 3.03 8.02
N LEU A 143 10.87 4.35 7.86
CA LEU A 143 10.82 5.01 6.55
C LEU A 143 11.92 4.53 5.61
N SER A 144 13.15 4.36 6.12
CA SER A 144 14.26 3.82 5.33
C SER A 144 14.00 2.40 4.85
N THR A 145 13.41 1.57 5.72
CA THR A 145 13.02 0.19 5.42
C THR A 145 11.91 0.16 4.36
N LEU A 146 10.89 0.99 4.54
CA LEU A 146 9.73 1.06 3.64
C LEU A 146 10.13 1.51 2.24
N MET A 147 10.96 2.55 2.13
CA MET A 147 11.35 3.13 0.84
C MET A 147 12.56 2.47 0.18
N GLY A 148 13.25 1.56 0.89
CA GLY A 148 14.46 0.91 0.40
C GLY A 148 15.63 1.88 0.15
N THR A 149 15.59 3.08 0.75
CA THR A 149 16.61 4.13 0.63
C THR A 149 16.79 4.84 1.97
N PRO A 150 18.00 5.31 2.31
CA PRO A 150 18.22 5.95 3.61
C PRO A 150 17.36 7.21 3.82
N VAL A 151 16.77 7.31 5.01
CA VAL A 151 16.18 8.52 5.58
C VAL A 151 16.96 8.84 6.85
N ASN A 152 17.66 9.97 6.82
CA ASN A 152 18.61 10.34 7.87
C ASN A 152 18.10 11.51 8.70
N TRP A 153 18.35 11.46 10.00
CA TRP A 153 18.19 12.60 10.90
C TRP A 153 19.54 13.26 11.14
N ASN A 154 19.65 14.55 10.84
CA ASN A 154 20.78 15.40 11.21
C ASN A 154 20.38 16.26 12.42
N ALA A 155 20.86 15.87 13.60
CA ALA A 155 20.56 16.54 14.85
C ALA A 155 21.19 17.94 14.97
N GLN A 156 22.31 18.22 14.28
CA GLN A 156 23.00 19.51 14.39
C GLN A 156 22.18 20.65 13.78
N ASN A 157 21.47 20.34 12.70
CA ASN A 157 20.72 21.33 11.91
C ASN A 157 19.20 21.10 11.97
N SER A 158 18.75 20.13 12.76
CA SER A 158 17.36 19.67 12.80
C SER A 158 16.79 19.35 11.41
N GLN A 159 17.44 18.44 10.68
CA GLN A 159 17.04 18.10 9.30
C GLN A 159 16.70 16.62 9.14
N VAL A 160 15.61 16.34 8.44
CA VAL A 160 15.32 15.01 7.90
C VAL A 160 15.70 15.00 6.43
N VAL A 161 16.60 14.09 6.03
CA VAL A 161 17.11 14.00 4.67
C VAL A 161 16.74 12.66 4.07
N PHE A 162 15.91 12.70 3.03
CA PHE A 162 15.53 11.56 2.22
C PHE A 162 16.52 11.41 1.08
N ASN A 163 17.13 10.24 0.97
CA ASN A 163 17.81 9.88 -0.26
C ASN A 163 16.76 9.58 -1.34
N PRO A 164 17.09 9.81 -2.63
CA PRO A 164 16.22 9.44 -3.73
C PRO A 164 15.86 7.94 -3.67
N ILE A 165 14.61 7.62 -3.97
CA ILE A 165 14.14 6.24 -4.07
C ILE A 165 14.82 5.60 -5.29
N ASN A 166 15.61 4.54 -5.06
CA ASN A 166 16.28 3.77 -6.11
C ASN A 166 15.44 2.53 -6.48
N GLN A 167 14.91 2.46 -7.70
CA GLN A 167 14.08 1.34 -8.13
C GLN A 167 14.82 0.05 -8.44
N ASN A 168 16.14 0.06 -8.61
CA ASN A 168 16.88 -1.20 -8.64
C ASN A 168 16.76 -1.90 -7.28
N ALA A 169 16.74 -1.14 -6.18
CA ALA A 169 16.52 -1.69 -4.85
C ALA A 169 15.05 -2.13 -4.63
N LEU A 170 14.05 -1.38 -5.11
CA LEU A 170 12.64 -1.80 -5.04
C LEU A 170 12.39 -3.06 -5.88
N SER A 171 12.98 -3.15 -7.08
CA SER A 171 12.87 -4.32 -7.97
C SER A 171 13.67 -5.54 -7.47
N GLU A 172 14.88 -5.37 -6.90
CA GLU A 172 15.64 -6.44 -6.26
C GLU A 172 14.93 -6.96 -5.00
N GLN A 173 14.33 -6.07 -4.20
CA GLN A 173 13.51 -6.49 -3.09
C GLN A 173 12.25 -7.23 -3.57
N GLN A 174 11.64 -6.85 -4.69
CA GLN A 174 10.45 -7.51 -5.25
C GLN A 174 10.76 -8.82 -6.01
N SER A 175 12.01 -9.05 -6.44
CA SER A 175 12.42 -10.24 -7.20
C SER A 175 12.64 -11.49 -6.34
N ALA A 176 12.74 -11.34 -5.00
CA ALA A 176 13.10 -12.42 -4.09
C ALA A 176 11.99 -13.46 -3.83
N SER A 177 10.75 -13.25 -4.30
CA SER A 177 9.61 -14.16 -4.06
C SER A 177 9.20 -15.04 -5.25
N VAL A 178 9.84 -14.93 -6.41
CA VAL A 178 9.49 -15.74 -7.61
C VAL A 178 10.28 -17.05 -7.70
N GLN A 179 11.31 -17.25 -6.86
CA GLN A 179 12.20 -18.43 -6.95
C GLN A 179 11.88 -19.59 -5.99
N GLN A 180 10.77 -19.56 -5.24
CA GLN A 180 10.45 -20.63 -4.27
C GLN A 180 9.10 -21.30 -4.57
N HIS A 181 8.93 -21.79 -5.80
CA HIS A 181 8.03 -22.92 -6.05
C HIS A 181 8.53 -23.79 -7.20
N GLY A 182 9.77 -24.27 -7.06
CA GLY A 182 10.37 -25.27 -7.93
C GLY A 182 10.61 -26.59 -7.19
N ASN A 183 9.56 -27.39 -7.01
CA ASN A 183 9.61 -28.87 -7.13
C ASN A 183 8.28 -29.51 -6.70
N SER A 184 7.40 -29.72 -7.68
CA SER A 184 6.50 -30.87 -7.73
C SER A 184 6.03 -31.04 -9.17
N THR A 185 6.89 -31.67 -9.97
CA THR A 185 6.54 -32.28 -11.25
C THR A 185 5.60 -33.46 -10.98
N LYS A 186 4.31 -33.15 -10.80
CA LYS A 186 3.24 -34.12 -10.95
C LYS A 186 2.07 -33.45 -11.66
N GLN A 187 2.21 -33.39 -12.99
CA GLN A 187 1.13 -33.47 -13.97
C GLN A 187 -0.17 -32.75 -13.56
N LEU A 188 -0.10 -31.43 -13.43
CA LEU A 188 -1.25 -30.59 -13.70
C LEU A 188 -1.16 -30.24 -15.18
N GLN A 189 -2.07 -30.79 -15.98
CA GLN A 189 -2.30 -30.36 -17.34
C GLN A 189 -2.22 -28.83 -17.40
N SER A 190 -1.37 -28.35 -18.29
CA SER A 190 -1.38 -26.97 -18.76
C SER A 190 -2.80 -26.61 -19.19
N LEU A 191 -3.54 -25.92 -18.32
CA LEU A 191 -4.53 -24.96 -18.79
C LEU A 191 -3.70 -23.79 -19.31
N SER A 192 -3.23 -23.96 -20.54
CA SER A 192 -2.86 -22.85 -21.38
C SER A 192 -4.04 -21.87 -21.36
N VAL A 193 -3.91 -20.75 -20.65
CA VAL A 193 -4.79 -19.58 -20.76
C VAL A 193 -4.48 -18.90 -22.10
N SER A 194 -4.52 -19.67 -23.18
CA SER A 194 -4.20 -19.24 -24.55
C SER A 194 -5.42 -18.70 -25.28
N ASN A 195 -6.52 -18.39 -24.58
CA ASN A 195 -7.74 -17.83 -25.16
C ASN A 195 -8.42 -16.84 -24.22
N VAL A 196 -7.66 -15.90 -23.64
CA VAL A 196 -8.29 -14.59 -23.47
C VAL A 196 -8.50 -14.09 -24.89
N ASP A 197 -9.74 -14.15 -25.37
CA ASP A 197 -10.08 -13.51 -26.63
C ASP A 197 -9.82 -12.02 -26.43
N LYS A 198 -8.71 -11.55 -27.01
CA LYS A 198 -8.19 -10.19 -26.84
C LYS A 198 -9.22 -9.14 -27.22
N SER A 199 -10.13 -9.49 -28.12
CA SER A 199 -11.28 -8.65 -28.47
C SER A 199 -12.28 -8.56 -27.31
N ASN A 200 -12.61 -9.69 -26.68
CA ASN A 200 -13.48 -9.74 -25.50
C ASN A 200 -12.87 -9.00 -24.30
N LEU A 201 -11.54 -9.02 -24.11
CA LEU A 201 -10.91 -8.26 -23.04
C LEU A 201 -11.13 -6.76 -23.18
N ILE A 202 -10.91 -6.20 -24.38
CA ILE A 202 -11.14 -4.77 -24.60
C ILE A 202 -12.63 -4.45 -24.55
N SER A 203 -13.50 -5.27 -25.12
CA SER A 203 -14.95 -5.09 -25.01
C SER A 203 -15.44 -5.14 -23.56
N TYR A 204 -14.85 -5.99 -22.72
CA TYR A 204 -15.15 -5.99 -21.29
C TYR A 204 -14.67 -4.70 -20.61
N ALA A 205 -13.44 -4.28 -20.90
CA ALA A 205 -12.86 -3.04 -20.37
C ALA A 205 -13.69 -1.79 -20.75
N GLN A 206 -14.32 -1.80 -21.93
CA GLN A 206 -15.20 -0.73 -22.42
C GLN A 206 -16.45 -0.52 -21.56
N ASN A 207 -16.94 -1.55 -20.85
CA ASN A 207 -18.10 -1.42 -19.98
C ASN A 207 -17.86 -0.43 -18.82
N PHE A 208 -16.61 -0.09 -18.55
CA PHE A 208 -16.22 0.80 -17.46
C PHE A 208 -15.91 2.22 -17.92
N LEU A 209 -16.04 2.56 -19.21
CA LEU A 209 -15.79 3.91 -19.72
C LEU A 209 -16.52 4.97 -18.89
N GLY A 210 -15.79 6.02 -18.49
CA GLY A 210 -16.29 7.10 -17.63
C GLY A 210 -16.32 6.78 -16.14
N THR A 211 -15.97 5.56 -15.72
CA THR A 211 -15.82 5.24 -14.28
C THR A 211 -14.78 6.18 -13.67
N PRO A 212 -15.11 6.91 -12.58
CA PRO A 212 -14.22 7.91 -12.03
C PRO A 212 -12.90 7.33 -11.53
N TYR A 213 -11.83 8.10 -11.74
CA TYR A 213 -10.54 7.84 -11.12
C TYR A 213 -10.56 8.29 -9.67
N VAL A 214 -10.17 7.40 -8.75
CA VAL A 214 -9.88 7.70 -7.34
C VAL A 214 -8.60 6.98 -6.95
N PHE A 215 -7.58 7.74 -6.56
CA PHE A 215 -6.32 7.19 -6.07
C PHE A 215 -6.56 6.20 -4.92
N SER A 216 -5.88 5.07 -4.94
CA SER A 216 -6.03 4.02 -3.92
C SER A 216 -7.45 3.45 -3.84
N SER A 217 -8.20 3.45 -4.96
CA SER A 217 -9.55 2.90 -4.95
C SER A 217 -9.58 1.45 -4.45
N GLY A 218 -10.54 1.16 -3.59
CA GLY A 218 -10.81 -0.19 -3.10
C GLY A 218 -11.45 -1.08 -4.16
N PRO A 219 -11.98 -2.25 -3.77
CA PRO A 219 -12.70 -3.14 -4.68
C PRO A 219 -13.84 -2.42 -5.40
N TYR A 220 -13.91 -2.57 -6.73
CA TYR A 220 -14.89 -1.87 -7.57
C TYR A 220 -16.34 -2.09 -7.14
N ASP A 221 -16.69 -3.31 -6.70
CA ASP A 221 -18.04 -3.65 -6.22
C ASP A 221 -18.46 -2.84 -4.98
N SER A 222 -17.50 -2.27 -4.25
CA SER A 222 -17.75 -1.44 -3.07
C SER A 222 -17.63 0.06 -3.37
N THR A 223 -16.68 0.46 -4.22
CA THR A 223 -16.33 1.87 -4.42
C THR A 223 -16.90 2.48 -5.69
N HIS A 224 -17.19 1.66 -6.70
CA HIS A 224 -17.56 2.08 -8.06
C HIS A 224 -16.58 3.09 -8.68
N THR A 225 -15.31 3.02 -8.31
CA THR A 225 -14.22 3.86 -8.83
C THR A 225 -12.98 3.01 -9.09
N PHE A 226 -12.01 3.54 -9.82
CA PHE A 226 -10.74 2.86 -10.09
C PHE A 226 -9.54 3.78 -9.90
N ASP A 227 -8.37 3.21 -9.66
CA ASP A 227 -7.12 3.82 -10.10
C ASP A 227 -6.55 3.02 -11.29
N CYS A 228 -5.42 3.47 -11.84
CA CYS A 228 -4.89 2.88 -13.08
C CYS A 228 -4.67 1.37 -12.95
N SER A 229 -4.09 0.95 -11.83
CA SER A 229 -3.73 -0.43 -11.56
C SER A 229 -4.90 -1.29 -11.10
N SER A 230 -5.83 -0.76 -10.30
CA SER A 230 -7.04 -1.50 -9.89
C SER A 230 -8.00 -1.73 -11.05
N PHE A 231 -8.08 -0.79 -12.01
CA PHE A 231 -8.81 -1.01 -13.26
C PHE A 231 -8.25 -2.18 -14.06
N VAL A 232 -6.93 -2.18 -14.28
CA VAL A 232 -6.25 -3.27 -15.00
C VAL A 232 -6.43 -4.61 -14.27
N GLN A 233 -6.24 -4.63 -12.95
CA GLN A 233 -6.44 -5.81 -12.12
C GLN A 233 -7.85 -6.36 -12.26
N TYR A 234 -8.86 -5.49 -12.15
CA TYR A 234 -10.26 -5.88 -12.24
C TYR A 234 -10.61 -6.45 -13.62
N VAL A 235 -10.21 -5.79 -14.71
CA VAL A 235 -10.43 -6.28 -16.08
C VAL A 235 -9.81 -7.66 -16.28
N TYR A 236 -8.57 -7.86 -15.84
CA TYR A 236 -7.86 -9.13 -16.03
C TYR A 236 -8.40 -10.26 -15.13
N SER A 237 -8.84 -9.95 -13.91
CA SER A 237 -9.45 -10.93 -13.01
C SER A 237 -10.71 -11.56 -13.60
N HIS A 238 -11.48 -10.81 -14.40
CA HIS A 238 -12.65 -11.33 -15.13
C HIS A 238 -12.29 -12.48 -16.08
N PHE A 239 -11.06 -12.46 -16.60
CA PHE A 239 -10.53 -13.49 -17.49
C PHE A 239 -9.64 -14.52 -16.76
N GLY A 240 -9.69 -14.57 -15.42
CA GLY A 240 -8.96 -15.52 -14.61
C GLY A 240 -7.45 -15.25 -14.50
N VAL A 241 -7.02 -14.02 -14.76
CA VAL A 241 -5.63 -13.59 -14.59
C VAL A 241 -5.54 -12.68 -13.37
N ASP A 242 -4.94 -13.20 -12.30
CA ASP A 242 -4.73 -12.45 -11.06
C ASP A 242 -3.50 -11.55 -11.20
N LEU A 243 -3.74 -10.24 -11.22
CA LEU A 243 -2.69 -9.24 -11.25
C LEU A 243 -2.45 -8.62 -9.87
N PRO A 244 -1.19 -8.26 -9.56
CA PRO A 244 -0.81 -7.44 -8.41
C PRO A 244 -1.60 -6.13 -8.32
N ARG A 245 -1.74 -5.56 -7.12
CA ARG A 245 -2.52 -4.33 -6.87
C ARG A 245 -1.86 -3.09 -7.45
N SER A 246 -0.54 -2.99 -7.48
CA SER A 246 0.18 -1.82 -7.98
C SER A 246 0.73 -2.02 -9.38
N SER A 247 0.72 -0.97 -10.20
CA SER A 247 1.32 -0.89 -11.54
C SER A 247 2.79 -1.30 -11.53
N GLN A 248 3.54 -0.92 -10.49
CA GLN A 248 4.94 -1.34 -10.32
C GLN A 248 5.08 -2.86 -10.15
N SER A 249 4.16 -3.49 -9.42
CA SER A 249 4.16 -4.94 -9.23
C SER A 249 3.63 -5.66 -10.48
N GLN A 250 2.61 -5.11 -11.13
CA GLN A 250 2.11 -5.61 -12.43
C GLN A 250 3.20 -5.57 -13.49
N ALA A 251 4.08 -4.57 -13.45
CA ALA A 251 5.23 -4.45 -14.34
C ALA A 251 6.27 -5.57 -14.19
N GLN A 252 6.17 -6.41 -13.14
CA GLN A 252 7.00 -7.60 -12.96
C GLN A 252 6.32 -8.89 -13.45
N VAL A 253 5.05 -8.84 -13.84
CA VAL A 253 4.28 -10.01 -14.27
C VAL A 253 4.33 -10.15 -15.79
N GLY A 254 4.50 -11.38 -16.27
CA GLY A 254 4.48 -11.70 -17.71
C GLY A 254 5.79 -11.41 -18.45
N GLN A 255 5.74 -11.55 -19.77
CA GLN A 255 6.90 -11.42 -20.66
C GLN A 255 7.04 -10.00 -21.18
N THR A 256 8.26 -9.47 -21.23
CA THR A 256 8.53 -8.16 -21.85
C THR A 256 8.24 -8.20 -23.35
N VAL A 257 7.52 -7.20 -23.85
CA VAL A 257 7.14 -7.07 -25.26
C VAL A 257 7.81 -5.85 -25.86
N ASP A 258 8.42 -6.02 -27.03
CA ASP A 258 8.92 -4.90 -27.83
C ASP A 258 7.76 -4.03 -28.32
N ILE A 259 7.93 -2.71 -28.32
CA ILE A 259 6.91 -1.74 -28.74
C ILE A 259 6.34 -2.04 -30.15
N ASN A 260 7.14 -2.61 -31.06
CA ASN A 260 6.72 -2.97 -32.40
C ASN A 260 5.92 -4.28 -32.47
N ASN A 261 5.94 -5.06 -31.39
CA ASN A 261 5.25 -6.36 -31.26
C ASN A 261 4.04 -6.28 -30.31
N LEU A 262 3.56 -5.07 -30.01
CA LEU A 262 2.37 -4.86 -29.20
C LEU A 262 1.15 -5.56 -29.80
N GLN A 263 0.43 -6.28 -28.97
CA GLN A 263 -0.82 -6.96 -29.28
C GLN A 263 -1.89 -6.49 -28.32
N THR A 264 -3.14 -6.47 -28.78
CA THR A 264 -4.28 -6.14 -27.93
C THR A 264 -4.25 -6.97 -26.65
N GLY A 265 -4.45 -6.29 -25.52
CA GLY A 265 -4.29 -6.85 -24.18
C GLY A 265 -2.99 -6.44 -23.50
N ASP A 266 -1.88 -6.30 -24.22
CA ASP A 266 -0.58 -6.03 -23.59
C ASP A 266 -0.64 -4.84 -22.60
N LEU A 267 -0.07 -5.03 -21.41
CA LEU A 267 0.01 -3.99 -20.40
C LEU A 267 1.13 -3.02 -20.78
N MET A 268 0.80 -1.74 -20.88
CA MET A 268 1.73 -0.66 -21.19
C MET A 268 2.06 0.11 -19.93
N PHE A 269 3.34 0.28 -19.63
CA PHE A 269 3.82 0.96 -18.43
C PHE A 269 4.51 2.28 -18.80
N PHE A 270 4.23 3.31 -18.00
CA PHE A 270 4.71 4.67 -18.24
C PHE A 270 5.30 5.28 -16.98
N TYR A 271 6.21 6.24 -17.14
CA TYR A 271 6.62 7.12 -16.05
C TYR A 271 5.76 8.38 -15.99
N THR A 272 5.73 9.00 -14.81
CA THR A 272 5.07 10.29 -14.58
C THR A 272 6.15 11.38 -14.46
N PRO A 273 6.25 12.33 -15.40
CA PRO A 273 7.33 13.33 -15.40
C PRO A 273 7.34 14.17 -14.13
N GLY A 274 8.55 14.48 -13.66
CA GLY A 274 8.76 15.34 -12.50
C GLY A 274 8.37 14.71 -11.16
N ARG A 275 7.83 13.48 -11.14
CA ARG A 275 7.39 12.80 -9.91
C ARG A 275 8.42 11.89 -9.28
N PHE A 276 9.45 11.53 -10.03
CA PHE A 276 10.43 10.54 -9.61
C PHE A 276 11.84 11.07 -9.88
N ALA A 277 12.82 10.54 -9.13
CA ALA A 277 14.23 10.92 -9.27
C ALA A 277 14.77 10.81 -10.71
N ASN A 278 14.14 9.96 -11.52
CA ASN A 278 14.34 9.92 -12.96
C ASN A 278 13.08 9.40 -13.68
N ASN A 279 13.04 9.63 -14.99
CA ASN A 279 11.96 9.21 -15.90
C ASN A 279 12.02 7.71 -16.26
N ARG A 280 12.34 6.83 -15.30
CA ARG A 280 12.42 5.36 -15.52
C ARG A 280 11.54 4.56 -14.55
N ILE A 281 10.80 5.25 -13.69
CA ILE A 281 9.95 4.63 -12.67
C ILE A 281 8.55 4.43 -13.23
N VAL A 282 8.01 3.21 -13.09
CA VAL A 282 6.60 2.95 -13.41
C VAL A 282 5.73 3.75 -12.44
N GLY A 283 4.89 4.60 -13.01
CA GLY A 283 3.91 5.41 -12.30
C GLY A 283 2.56 5.48 -13.00
N HIS A 284 2.32 4.64 -14.01
CA HIS A 284 1.02 4.47 -14.66
C HIS A 284 1.01 3.15 -15.45
N VAL A 285 -0.18 2.56 -15.60
CA VAL A 285 -0.44 1.37 -16.42
C VAL A 285 -1.70 1.53 -17.25
N GLY A 286 -1.72 0.95 -18.45
CA GLY A 286 -2.90 0.83 -19.30
C GLY A 286 -2.87 -0.44 -20.13
N ILE A 287 -4.00 -0.78 -20.76
CA ILE A 287 -4.17 -1.98 -21.59
C ILE A 287 -4.14 -1.57 -23.06
N TYR A 288 -3.20 -2.09 -23.85
CA TYR A 288 -3.14 -1.81 -25.28
C TYR A 288 -4.41 -2.31 -25.98
N ALA A 289 -5.09 -1.42 -26.69
CA ALA A 289 -6.38 -1.68 -27.33
C ALA A 289 -6.26 -1.90 -28.85
N GLY A 290 -5.04 -1.90 -29.39
CA GLY A 290 -4.78 -1.92 -30.82
C GLY A 290 -4.83 -0.52 -31.45
N ASN A 291 -4.43 -0.43 -32.72
CA ASN A 291 -4.50 0.80 -33.53
C ASN A 291 -3.81 2.02 -32.89
N GLY A 292 -2.75 1.79 -32.11
CA GLY A 292 -2.04 2.89 -31.43
C GLY A 292 -2.84 3.53 -30.30
N ARG A 293 -3.79 2.81 -29.69
CA ARG A 293 -4.59 3.27 -28.56
C ARG A 293 -4.48 2.31 -27.40
N PHE A 294 -4.73 2.80 -26.19
CA PHE A 294 -4.79 1.99 -24.97
C PHE A 294 -5.93 2.49 -24.08
N ILE A 295 -6.55 1.59 -23.31
CA ILE A 295 -7.58 1.92 -22.32
C ILE A 295 -6.95 1.98 -20.93
N ASN A 296 -7.27 3.03 -20.19
CA ASN A 296 -6.66 3.32 -18.89
C ASN A 296 -7.53 4.32 -18.10
N THR A 297 -7.12 4.66 -16.89
CA THR A 297 -7.75 5.72 -16.09
C THR A 297 -6.70 6.53 -15.33
N TYR A 298 -6.75 7.85 -15.49
CA TYR A 298 -5.97 8.82 -14.72
C TYR A 298 -6.78 10.11 -14.60
N GLY A 299 -7.11 10.55 -13.38
CA GLY A 299 -7.92 11.76 -13.16
C GLY A 299 -9.22 11.77 -13.99
N GLU A 300 -9.66 12.96 -14.39
CA GLU A 300 -10.77 13.11 -15.34
C GLU A 300 -10.32 12.75 -16.78
N PRO A 301 -11.16 12.08 -17.60
CA PRO A 301 -12.58 11.78 -17.39
C PRO A 301 -12.86 10.41 -16.74
N GLY A 302 -11.90 9.84 -16.02
CA GLY A 302 -11.98 8.46 -15.52
C GLY A 302 -11.48 7.45 -16.55
N VAL A 303 -12.09 6.27 -16.62
CA VAL A 303 -11.71 5.23 -17.60
C VAL A 303 -11.97 5.74 -19.02
N THR A 304 -10.93 5.73 -19.84
CA THR A 304 -10.99 6.27 -21.22
C THR A 304 -10.00 5.58 -22.16
N PHE A 305 -10.26 5.69 -23.46
CA PHE A 305 -9.27 5.39 -24.48
C PHE A 305 -8.34 6.58 -24.68
N THR A 306 -7.06 6.31 -24.72
CA THR A 306 -6.02 7.29 -24.94
C THR A 306 -5.17 6.90 -26.14
N ASP A 307 -4.89 7.88 -26.98
CA ASP A 307 -4.01 7.68 -28.13
C ASP A 307 -2.56 7.62 -27.64
N PHE A 308 -1.82 6.64 -28.14
CA PHE A 308 -0.39 6.48 -27.88
C PHE A 308 0.41 7.48 -28.72
N ASN A 309 0.16 8.77 -28.50
CA ASN A 309 0.76 9.90 -29.20
C ASN A 309 2.16 10.23 -28.64
N THR A 310 2.78 11.31 -29.13
CA THR A 310 4.12 11.73 -28.68
C THR A 310 4.22 11.89 -27.16
N TYR A 311 3.21 12.48 -26.51
CA TYR A 311 3.20 12.65 -25.06
C TYR A 311 3.32 11.31 -24.32
N TRP A 312 2.56 10.29 -24.74
CA TRP A 312 2.62 8.97 -24.11
C TRP A 312 3.82 8.14 -24.56
N ARG A 313 4.30 8.31 -25.80
CA ARG A 313 5.52 7.67 -26.28
C ARG A 313 6.75 8.16 -25.52
N ASP A 314 6.83 9.45 -25.25
CA ASP A 314 7.94 10.02 -24.46
C ASP A 314 7.95 9.46 -23.04
N ARG A 315 6.78 9.03 -22.53
CA ARG A 315 6.60 8.46 -21.18
C ARG A 315 6.68 6.94 -21.11
N TYR A 316 6.70 6.28 -22.26
CA TYR A 316 6.66 4.83 -22.34
C TYR A 316 7.95 4.21 -21.80
N LEU A 317 7.80 3.23 -20.92
CA LEU A 317 8.93 2.48 -20.37
C LEU A 317 9.08 1.15 -21.10
N PHE A 318 8.04 0.32 -21.04
CA PHE A 318 8.00 -1.01 -21.66
C PHE A 318 6.57 -1.56 -21.61
N ALA A 319 6.36 -2.73 -22.22
CA ALA A 319 5.11 -3.47 -22.14
C ALA A 319 5.32 -4.90 -21.62
N LYS A 320 4.26 -5.47 -21.03
CA LYS A 320 4.20 -6.86 -20.59
C LYS A 320 3.01 -7.59 -21.21
N ARG A 321 3.23 -8.85 -21.58
CA ARG A 321 2.19 -9.79 -21.98
C ARG A 321 2.01 -10.84 -20.90
N VAL A 322 0.81 -10.91 -20.34
CA VAL A 322 0.46 -11.77 -19.18
C VAL A 322 -0.43 -12.97 -19.57
N ALA A 323 -0.93 -13.01 -20.80
CA ALA A 323 -1.70 -14.10 -21.40
C ALA A 323 -1.39 -14.25 -22.90
#